data_AF-A0A2V8MK77-F1
#
_entry.id   AF-A0A2V8MK77-F1
#
_cell.length_a   1.000
_cell.length_b   1.000
_cell.length_c   1.000
_cell.angle_alpha   90.00
_cell.angle_beta   90.00
_cell.angle_gamma   90.00
#
_symmetry.space_group_name_H-M   'P 1'
#
loop_
_entity.id
_entity.type
_entity.pdbx_description
1 polymer ?
#
loop_
_entity_poly.entity_id
_entity_poly.type
_entity_poly.pdbx_seq_one_letter_code
_entity_poly.pdbx_strand_id
1 'polypeptide(L)'
;MEIPKFPLKGTSTMSVRFLMLIAALTMILTAANALEAQKTAWGDPDLQGTWTSDDCINTPMQRPANAGEKLYLTEEELVQREAAIARQTENDKQEFVAANARPNVNPPGHWGERARRPCRQTSLVVDPPNGRIPDLTPEAQTRIIPRGAGNN
;
A
#
# COMPACT_ATOMS: atom_id res chain seq x y z
N MET A 1 -53.77 61.68 6.96
CA MET A 1 -53.43 60.24 6.91
C MET A 1 -52.22 60.11 5.99
N GLU A 2 -51.02 60.34 6.55
CA GLU A 2 -49.75 60.35 5.82
C GLU A 2 -49.09 58.98 5.93
N ILE A 3 -48.65 58.44 4.80
CA ILE A 3 -47.94 57.17 4.71
C ILE A 3 -46.43 57.47 4.73
N PRO A 4 -45.64 57.00 5.70
CA PRO A 4 -44.20 57.19 5.65
C PRO A 4 -43.56 56.25 4.62
N LYS A 5 -42.76 56.84 3.73
CA LYS A 5 -41.95 56.16 2.71
C LYS A 5 -40.75 55.47 3.36
N PHE A 6 -40.61 54.16 3.17
CA PHE A 6 -39.37 53.43 3.47
C PHE A 6 -38.38 53.58 2.30
N PRO A 7 -37.12 54.00 2.53
CA PRO A 7 -36.13 54.01 1.47
C PRO A 7 -35.57 52.60 1.23
N LEU A 8 -35.69 52.11 0.00
CA LEU A 8 -34.99 50.92 -0.50
C LEU A 8 -33.49 51.24 -0.57
N LYS A 9 -32.71 50.71 0.37
CA LYS A 9 -31.24 50.70 0.29
C LYS A 9 -30.75 49.33 -0.19
N GLY A 10 -29.90 49.33 -1.22
CA GLY A 10 -28.91 48.27 -1.44
C GLY A 10 -29.02 47.54 -2.77
N THR A 11 -28.56 48.15 -3.85
CA THR A 11 -28.07 47.39 -5.01
C THR A 11 -26.78 46.67 -4.59
N SER A 12 -26.89 45.38 -4.30
CA SER A 12 -25.75 44.55 -3.91
C SER A 12 -24.92 44.24 -5.16
N THR A 13 -23.84 45.00 -5.38
CA THR A 13 -22.83 44.69 -6.38
C THR A 13 -22.07 43.44 -5.92
N MET A 14 -22.43 42.29 -6.48
CA MET A 14 -21.77 41.02 -6.21
C MET A 14 -20.29 41.14 -6.65
N SER A 15 -19.38 41.13 -5.67
CA SER A 15 -17.96 41.37 -5.87
C SER A 15 -17.33 40.35 -6.84
N VAL A 16 -16.42 40.80 -7.71
CA VAL A 16 -15.61 39.95 -8.61
C VAL A 16 -14.88 38.82 -7.86
N ARG A 17 -14.58 39.02 -6.57
CA ARG A 17 -14.02 37.99 -5.69
C ARG A 17 -14.98 36.82 -5.42
N PHE A 18 -16.28 37.10 -5.39
CA PHE A 18 -17.33 36.09 -5.21
C PHE A 18 -17.51 35.25 -6.49
N LEU A 19 -17.41 35.87 -7.67
CA LEU A 19 -17.39 35.18 -8.96
C LEU A 19 -16.12 34.31 -9.13
N MET A 20 -14.95 34.78 -8.71
CA MET A 20 -13.73 33.95 -8.72
C MET A 20 -13.79 32.77 -7.75
N LEU A 21 -14.42 32.94 -6.57
CA LEU A 21 -14.62 31.84 -5.61
C LEU A 21 -15.54 30.76 -6.18
N ILE A 22 -16.59 31.13 -6.90
CA ILE A 22 -17.49 30.18 -7.58
C ILE A 22 -16.75 29.45 -8.71
N ALA A 23 -15.95 30.16 -9.51
CA ALA A 23 -15.16 29.56 -10.59
C ALA A 23 -14.05 28.61 -10.08
N ALA A 24 -13.42 28.94 -8.95
CA ALA A 24 -12.46 28.06 -8.30
C ALA A 24 -13.15 26.80 -7.71
N LEU A 25 -14.36 26.96 -7.15
CA LEU A 25 -15.12 25.83 -6.61
C LEU A 25 -15.62 24.89 -7.72
N THR A 26 -15.97 25.39 -8.89
CA THR A 26 -16.34 24.54 -10.04
C THR A 26 -15.14 23.83 -10.68
N MET A 27 -13.95 24.43 -10.69
CA MET A 27 -12.71 23.76 -11.11
C MET A 27 -12.29 22.62 -10.17
N ILE A 28 -12.49 22.80 -8.86
CA ILE A 28 -12.19 21.75 -7.87
C ILE A 28 -13.17 20.57 -8.00
N LEU A 29 -14.43 20.83 -8.36
CA LEU A 29 -15.45 19.79 -8.50
C LEU A 29 -15.29 18.95 -9.79
N THR A 30 -14.73 19.51 -10.87
CA THR A 30 -14.50 18.77 -12.13
C THR A 30 -13.22 17.91 -12.13
N ALA A 31 -12.27 18.17 -11.23
CA ALA A 31 -11.07 17.36 -11.03
C ALA A 31 -11.34 16.03 -10.30
N ALA A 32 -12.55 15.85 -9.74
CA ALA A 32 -12.96 14.67 -8.99
C ALA A 32 -13.53 13.54 -9.86
N ASN A 33 -13.36 13.61 -11.19
CA ASN A 33 -13.65 12.47 -12.06
C ASN A 33 -12.56 11.42 -11.85
N ALA A 34 -12.84 10.54 -10.89
CA ALA A 34 -12.09 9.35 -10.58
C ALA A 34 -11.77 8.58 -11.87
N LEU A 35 -10.54 8.06 -11.93
CA LEU A 35 -10.07 7.12 -12.93
C LEU A 35 -11.09 5.98 -13.08
N GLU A 36 -11.97 6.02 -14.09
CA GLU A 36 -12.86 4.90 -14.38
C GLU A 36 -11.99 3.69 -14.71
N ALA A 37 -12.25 2.56 -14.05
CA ALA A 37 -11.58 1.30 -14.38
C ALA A 37 -11.78 1.03 -15.87
N GLN A 38 -10.68 0.75 -16.59
CA GLN A 38 -10.79 0.36 -17.99
C GLN A 38 -11.74 -0.83 -18.08
N LYS A 39 -12.64 -0.80 -19.06
CA LYS A 39 -13.59 -1.87 -19.30
C LYS A 39 -13.23 -2.58 -20.59
N THR A 40 -13.43 -3.88 -20.61
CA THR A 40 -13.36 -4.70 -21.80
C THR A 40 -14.47 -4.31 -22.79
N ALA A 41 -14.36 -4.75 -24.05
CA ALA A 41 -15.37 -4.46 -25.08
C ALA A 41 -16.77 -5.00 -24.74
N TRP A 42 -16.87 -5.97 -23.82
CA TRP A 42 -18.12 -6.55 -23.33
C TRP A 42 -18.57 -6.00 -21.97
N GLY A 43 -17.89 -4.98 -21.43
CA GLY A 43 -18.36 -4.19 -20.29
C GLY A 43 -17.81 -4.58 -18.91
N ASP A 44 -17.07 -5.69 -18.81
CA ASP A 44 -16.44 -6.12 -17.55
C ASP A 44 -15.18 -5.30 -17.24
N PRO A 45 -14.78 -5.15 -15.97
CA PRO A 45 -13.50 -4.54 -15.59
C PRO A 45 -12.32 -5.24 -16.27
N ASP A 46 -11.47 -4.46 -16.92
CA ASP A 46 -10.23 -4.94 -17.50
C ASP A 46 -9.17 -5.10 -16.42
N LEU A 47 -8.81 -6.35 -16.12
CA LEU A 47 -7.80 -6.72 -15.12
C LEU A 47 -6.45 -7.07 -15.78
N GLN A 48 -6.26 -6.78 -17.07
CA GLN A 48 -4.99 -6.98 -17.74
C GLN A 48 -3.91 -6.06 -17.14
N GLY A 49 -2.71 -6.60 -16.98
CA GLY A 49 -1.59 -5.88 -16.39
C GLY A 49 -0.46 -6.81 -15.98
N THR A 50 0.64 -6.21 -15.53
CA THR A 50 1.73 -6.95 -14.90
C THR A 50 1.50 -6.95 -13.39
N TRP A 51 1.27 -8.14 -12.85
CA TRP A 51 1.05 -8.36 -11.44
C TRP A 51 2.30 -9.01 -10.84
N THR A 52 3.16 -8.22 -10.19
CA THR A 52 4.41 -8.72 -9.61
C THR A 52 4.34 -8.71 -8.09
N SER A 53 4.96 -9.71 -7.44
CA SER A 53 5.13 -9.75 -5.98
C SER A 53 6.52 -9.30 -5.51
N ASP A 54 7.41 -8.89 -6.43
CA ASP A 54 8.80 -8.52 -6.14
C ASP A 54 8.94 -7.53 -4.97
N ASP A 55 8.10 -6.51 -4.93
CA ASP A 55 8.17 -5.47 -3.89
C ASP A 55 7.73 -5.99 -2.50
N CYS A 56 7.04 -7.13 -2.45
CA CYS A 56 6.66 -7.82 -1.22
C CYS A 56 7.67 -8.91 -0.80
N ILE A 57 8.84 -8.99 -1.47
CA ILE A 57 10.01 -9.67 -0.91
C ILE A 57 10.34 -9.05 0.45
N ASN A 58 10.58 -9.90 1.45
CA ASN A 58 10.76 -9.54 2.87
C ASN A 58 9.48 -9.00 3.58
N THR A 59 8.30 -9.10 2.98
CA THR A 59 7.05 -8.98 3.74
C THR A 59 6.85 -10.27 4.57
N PRO A 60 6.66 -10.18 5.89
CA PRO A 60 6.44 -11.35 6.72
C PRO A 60 5.24 -12.16 6.23
N MET A 61 5.35 -13.48 6.23
CA MET A 61 4.19 -14.34 5.96
C MET A 61 3.06 -14.04 6.97
N GLN A 62 3.39 -14.07 8.26
CA GLN A 62 2.48 -13.76 9.35
C GLN A 62 2.84 -12.42 10.00
N ARG A 63 1.82 -11.69 10.44
CA ARG A 63 2.01 -10.39 11.07
C ARG A 63 2.74 -10.52 12.40
N PRO A 64 3.76 -9.67 12.64
CA PRO A 64 4.38 -9.56 13.96
C PRO A 64 3.34 -9.31 15.05
N ALA A 65 3.48 -9.97 16.20
CA ALA A 65 2.48 -9.88 17.28
C ALA A 65 2.29 -8.45 17.80
N ASN A 66 3.35 -7.65 17.78
CA ASN A 66 3.32 -6.23 18.17
C ASN A 66 2.57 -5.32 17.19
N ALA A 67 2.29 -5.79 15.96
CA ALA A 67 1.54 -5.02 14.97
C ALA A 67 0.02 -5.28 15.05
N GLY A 68 -0.46 -6.22 15.86
CA GLY A 68 -1.89 -6.46 16.09
C GLY A 68 -2.70 -6.66 14.80
N GLU A 69 -3.71 -5.83 14.58
CA GLU A 69 -4.58 -5.87 13.38
C GLU A 69 -4.19 -4.83 12.32
N LYS A 70 -3.03 -4.19 12.48
CA LYS A 70 -2.56 -3.15 11.56
C LYS A 70 -2.23 -3.75 10.19
N LEU A 71 -3.13 -3.56 9.22
CA LEU A 71 -2.97 -4.11 7.87
C LEU A 71 -1.86 -3.41 7.06
N TYR A 72 -1.70 -2.09 7.24
CA TYR A 72 -0.76 -1.27 6.47
C TYR A 72 0.25 -0.58 7.36
N LEU A 73 1.49 -0.49 6.86
CA LEU A 73 2.54 0.32 7.47
C LEU A 73 2.15 1.81 7.44
N THR A 74 2.58 2.56 8.46
CA THR A 74 2.50 4.03 8.42
C THR A 74 3.56 4.58 7.48
N GLU A 75 3.44 5.85 7.12
CA GLU A 75 4.41 6.49 6.24
C GLU A 75 5.82 6.47 6.83
N GLU A 76 5.94 6.71 8.13
CA GLU A 76 7.22 6.68 8.83
C GLU A 76 7.86 5.29 8.76
N GLU A 77 7.07 4.23 8.95
CA GLU A 77 7.54 2.85 8.85
C GLU A 77 7.91 2.45 7.42
N LEU A 78 7.20 2.98 6.42
CA LEU A 78 7.54 2.78 5.01
C LEU A 78 8.89 3.40 4.67
N VAL A 79 9.14 4.63 5.13
CA VAL A 79 10.45 5.28 4.97
C VAL A 79 11.56 4.46 5.65
N GLN A 80 11.31 3.88 6.82
CA GLN A 80 12.28 3.00 7.47
C GLN A 80 12.54 1.72 6.66
N ARG A 81 11.51 1.11 6.06
CA ARG A 81 11.68 -0.05 5.18
C ARG A 81 12.42 0.31 3.90
N GLU A 82 12.13 1.44 3.29
CA GLU A 82 12.82 1.92 2.10
C GLU A 82 14.32 2.13 2.39
N ALA A 83 14.65 2.74 3.53
CA ALA A 83 16.04 2.86 3.97
C ALA A 83 16.71 1.49 4.20
N ALA A 84 15.98 0.48 4.70
CA ALA A 84 16.49 -0.87 4.85
C ALA A 84 16.76 -1.54 3.49
N ILE A 85 15.87 -1.39 2.52
CA ILE A 85 16.04 -1.88 1.15
C ILE A 85 17.25 -1.22 0.48
N ALA A 86 17.43 0.09 0.66
CA ALA A 86 18.57 0.83 0.13
C ALA A 86 19.90 0.34 0.73
N ARG A 87 19.97 0.16 2.06
CA ARG A 87 21.15 -0.43 2.72
C ARG A 87 21.45 -1.84 2.22
N GLN A 88 20.40 -2.65 2.06
CA GLN A 88 20.53 -4.02 1.58
C GLN A 88 21.08 -4.05 0.15
N THR A 89 20.56 -3.19 -0.74
CA THR A 89 21.04 -3.03 -2.11
C THR A 89 22.50 -2.59 -2.16
N GLU A 90 22.93 -1.70 -1.26
CA GLU A 90 24.32 -1.26 -1.20
C GLU A 90 25.26 -2.37 -0.72
N ASN A 91 24.83 -3.15 0.29
CA ASN A 91 25.60 -4.29 0.76
C ASN A 91 25.81 -5.36 -0.32
N ASP A 92 24.82 -5.56 -1.21
CA ASP A 92 24.95 -6.54 -2.30
C ASP A 92 25.98 -6.17 -3.36
N LYS A 93 26.35 -4.88 -3.46
CA LYS A 93 27.39 -4.42 -4.37
C LYS A 93 28.80 -4.63 -3.81
N GLN A 94 28.93 -4.96 -2.52
CA GLN A 94 30.24 -5.13 -1.91
C GLN A 94 30.92 -6.39 -2.46
N GLU A 95 32.12 -6.21 -3.00
CA GLU A 95 32.96 -7.30 -3.54
C GLU A 95 33.52 -8.19 -2.43
N PHE A 96 33.69 -7.64 -1.23
CA PHE A 96 34.24 -8.33 -0.07
C PHE A 96 33.25 -8.32 1.08
N VAL A 97 33.13 -9.46 1.75
CA VAL A 97 32.48 -9.56 3.05
C VAL A 97 33.26 -8.77 4.10
N ALA A 98 32.57 -8.11 5.02
CA ALA A 98 33.19 -7.39 6.13
C ALA A 98 34.19 -8.29 6.90
N ALA A 99 35.27 -7.70 7.42
CA ALA A 99 36.37 -8.45 8.05
C ALA A 99 35.96 -9.36 9.24
N ASN A 100 34.79 -9.12 9.83
CA ASN A 100 34.20 -9.88 10.93
C ASN A 100 33.00 -10.75 10.50
N ALA A 101 32.69 -10.83 9.20
CA ALA A 101 31.60 -11.64 8.70
C ALA A 101 31.96 -13.13 8.81
N ARG A 102 30.98 -13.95 9.21
CA ARG A 102 31.15 -15.40 9.20
C ARG A 102 31.28 -15.88 7.74
N PRO A 103 32.21 -16.79 7.42
CA PRO A 103 32.27 -17.41 6.11
C PRO A 103 30.90 -18.02 5.77
N ASN A 104 30.37 -17.65 4.61
CA ASN A 104 29.06 -18.03 4.13
C ASN A 104 29.22 -18.49 2.68
N VAL A 105 28.67 -19.66 2.35
CA VAL A 105 28.65 -20.22 0.99
C VAL A 105 27.42 -19.70 0.23
N ASN A 106 27.18 -18.38 0.29
CA ASN A 106 26.02 -17.79 -0.34
C ASN A 106 26.19 -17.81 -1.87
N PRO A 107 25.09 -17.93 -2.63
CA PRO A 107 25.14 -17.80 -4.07
C PRO A 107 25.65 -16.39 -4.47
N PRO A 108 26.16 -16.23 -5.70
CA PRO A 108 26.58 -14.93 -6.22
C PRO A 108 25.48 -13.87 -6.04
N GLY A 109 25.88 -12.65 -5.67
CA GLY A 109 24.92 -11.57 -5.35
C GLY A 109 23.92 -11.26 -6.47
N HIS A 110 24.33 -11.43 -7.74
CA HIS A 110 23.46 -11.21 -8.91
C HIS A 110 22.33 -12.26 -9.08
N TRP A 111 22.31 -13.33 -8.28
CA TRP A 111 21.17 -14.27 -8.21
C TRP A 111 20.11 -13.83 -7.19
N GLY A 112 20.42 -12.85 -6.34
CA GLY A 112 19.50 -12.38 -5.32
C GLY A 112 18.44 -11.43 -5.91
N GLU A 113 17.18 -11.82 -5.83
CA GLU A 113 16.06 -10.91 -6.07
C GLU A 113 15.83 -10.03 -4.82
N ARG A 114 15.58 -8.74 -5.03
CA ARG A 114 15.33 -7.76 -3.98
C ARG A 114 14.12 -6.91 -4.32
N ALA A 115 13.35 -6.55 -3.30
CA ALA A 115 12.29 -5.57 -3.43
C ALA A 115 12.87 -4.24 -3.92
N ARG A 116 12.23 -3.60 -4.90
CA ARG A 116 12.62 -2.26 -5.36
C ARG A 116 11.97 -1.17 -4.50
N ARG A 117 10.80 -1.46 -3.94
CA ARG A 117 10.01 -0.57 -3.09
C ARG A 117 9.44 -1.35 -1.91
N PRO A 118 9.16 -0.70 -0.77
CA PRO A 118 8.53 -1.38 0.35
C PRO A 118 7.07 -1.70 0.03
N CYS A 119 6.71 -2.99 0.14
CA CYS A 119 5.31 -3.41 0.20
C CYS A 119 4.61 -2.71 1.39
N ARG A 120 3.39 -2.21 1.14
CA ARG A 120 2.63 -1.46 2.15
C ARG A 120 2.01 -2.33 3.24
N GLN A 121 1.83 -3.61 2.96
CA GLN A 121 1.24 -4.56 3.89
C GLN A 121 2.24 -4.94 4.99
N THR A 122 1.72 -5.14 6.20
CA THR A 122 2.51 -5.62 7.34
C THR A 122 2.74 -7.14 7.32
N SER A 123 1.93 -7.88 6.55
CA SER A 123 1.98 -9.33 6.38
C SER A 123 1.38 -9.78 5.04
N LEU A 124 1.74 -10.98 4.57
CA LEU A 124 1.12 -11.61 3.41
C LEU A 124 -0.25 -12.24 3.73
N VAL A 125 -0.41 -12.78 4.95
CA VAL A 125 -1.72 -13.21 5.44
C VAL A 125 -2.55 -11.98 5.79
N VAL A 126 -3.72 -11.85 5.16
CA VAL A 126 -4.63 -10.71 5.33
C VAL A 126 -5.81 -11.06 6.25
N ASP A 127 -6.33 -12.28 6.11
CA ASP A 127 -7.46 -12.81 6.89
C ASP A 127 -7.01 -14.10 7.60
N PRO A 128 -7.21 -14.25 8.93
CA PRO A 128 -7.89 -13.37 9.89
C PRO A 128 -7.28 -11.98 10.05
N PRO A 129 -8.01 -10.97 10.58
CA PRO A 129 -7.56 -9.57 10.68
C PRO A 129 -6.26 -9.36 11.45
N ASN A 130 -5.84 -10.31 12.28
CA ASN A 130 -4.55 -10.30 12.96
C ASN A 130 -3.37 -10.70 12.06
N GLY A 131 -3.64 -11.11 10.80
CA GLY A 131 -2.65 -11.45 9.79
C GLY A 131 -1.83 -12.69 10.13
N ARG A 132 -2.39 -13.62 10.91
CA ARG A 132 -1.73 -14.85 11.35
C ARG A 132 -2.44 -16.07 10.79
N ILE A 133 -1.68 -17.11 10.52
CA ILE A 133 -2.27 -18.38 10.05
C ILE A 133 -3.10 -18.94 11.21
N PRO A 134 -4.38 -19.27 10.99
CA PRO A 134 -5.22 -19.88 12.04
C PRO A 134 -4.64 -21.20 12.52
N ASP A 135 -4.93 -21.52 13.79
CA ASP A 135 -4.60 -22.82 14.33
C ASP A 135 -5.29 -23.94 13.54
N LEU A 136 -4.60 -25.08 13.42
CA LEU A 136 -5.17 -26.26 12.79
C LEU A 136 -6.38 -26.77 13.57
N THR A 137 -7.43 -27.21 12.87
CA THR A 137 -8.57 -27.87 13.52
C THR A 137 -8.12 -29.16 14.23
N PRO A 138 -8.84 -29.63 15.26
CA PRO A 138 -8.47 -30.87 15.97
C PRO A 138 -8.33 -32.09 15.04
N GLU A 139 -9.18 -32.19 14.02
CA GLU A 139 -9.12 -33.26 13.02
C GLU A 139 -7.84 -33.15 12.17
N ALA A 140 -7.44 -31.94 11.79
CA ALA A 140 -6.21 -31.71 11.03
C ALA A 140 -4.96 -32.04 11.84
N GLN A 141 -4.96 -31.80 13.16
CA GLN A 141 -3.84 -32.12 14.05
C GLN A 141 -3.59 -33.64 14.16
N THR A 142 -4.63 -34.46 14.00
CA THR A 142 -4.52 -35.94 14.08
C THR A 142 -4.27 -36.59 12.73
N ARG A 143 -4.32 -35.84 11.63
CA ARG A 143 -4.04 -36.36 10.28
C ARG A 143 -2.55 -36.70 10.18
N ILE A 144 -2.24 -37.99 10.22
CA ILE A 144 -0.89 -38.49 9.97
C ILE A 144 -0.51 -38.09 8.54
N ILE A 145 0.41 -37.15 8.41
CA ILE A 145 1.05 -36.84 7.14
C ILE A 145 1.99 -38.02 6.85
N PRO A 146 1.76 -38.82 5.79
CA PRO A 146 2.64 -39.92 5.44
C PRO A 146 4.07 -39.39 5.30
N ARG A 147 5.04 -40.09 5.90
CA ARG A 147 6.45 -39.72 5.83
C ARG A 147 6.86 -39.71 4.34
N GLY A 148 7.12 -38.52 3.78
CA GLY A 148 7.36 -38.31 2.35
C GLY A 148 6.34 -37.43 1.63
N ALA A 149 5.24 -37.03 2.29
CA ALA A 149 4.27 -36.06 1.75
C ALA A 149 4.64 -34.59 2.03
N GLY A 150 5.81 -34.34 2.65
CA GLY A 150 6.36 -33.02 2.87
C GLY A 150 7.51 -32.74 1.91
N ASN A 151 7.19 -32.04 0.83
CA ASN A 151 8.07 -31.23 -0.02
C ASN A 151 9.13 -31.97 -0.85
N ASN A 152 8.87 -31.99 -2.16
CA ASN A 152 9.91 -31.90 -3.19
C ASN A 152 10.36 -30.44 -3.28
#